data_AF-A0A1S1SQV4-F1
#
_entry.id   AF-A0A1S1SQV4-F1
#
_cell.length_a   1.000
_cell.length_b   1.000
_cell.length_c   1.000
_cell.angle_alpha   90.00
_cell.angle_beta   90.00
_cell.angle_gamma   90.00
#
_symmetry.space_group_name_H-M   'P 1'
#
loop_
_entity.id
_entity.type
_entity.pdbx_description
1 polymer ?
#
loop_
_entity_poly.entity_id
_entity_poly.type
_entity_poly.pdbx_seq_one_letter_code
_entity_poly.pdbx_strand_id
1 'polypeptide(L)' 'MKHTDIKKLDQIQARHVWDVAEYCRRSGLHKTEERRLIRVLGKFASSHELQMNVIRPQTRVR' A
#
# COMPACT_ATOMS: atom_id res chain seq x y z
N MET A 1 -25.46 32.23 -10.51
CA MET A 1 -24.98 31.44 -9.35
C MET A 1 -24.44 30.14 -9.91
N LYS A 2 -23.12 29.87 -9.77
CA LYS A 2 -22.52 28.65 -10.33
C LYS A 2 -22.90 27.48 -9.42
N HIS A 3 -23.72 26.57 -9.92
CA HIS A 3 -24.00 25.29 -9.27
C HIS A 3 -22.70 24.49 -9.29
N THR A 4 -22.02 24.39 -8.15
CA THR A 4 -20.91 23.48 -7.98
C THR A 4 -21.45 22.06 -8.04
N ASP A 5 -21.11 21.30 -9.08
CA ASP A 5 -21.49 19.90 -9.25
C ASP A 5 -20.92 19.03 -8.11
N ILE A 6 -21.67 18.89 -7.02
CA ILE A 6 -21.33 18.05 -5.86
C ILE A 6 -21.16 16.57 -6.27
N LYS A 7 -21.70 16.16 -7.43
CA LYS A 7 -21.54 14.81 -7.99
C LYS A 7 -20.10 14.41 -8.36
N LYS A 8 -19.15 15.35 -8.44
CA LYS A 8 -17.73 15.02 -8.69
C LYS A 8 -16.93 14.66 -7.43
N LEU A 9 -17.47 14.87 -6.23
CA LEU A 9 -16.78 14.52 -4.98
C LEU A 9 -16.84 13.02 -4.66
N ASP A 10 -17.78 12.29 -5.27
CA ASP A 10 -17.93 10.83 -5.05
C ASP A 10 -16.85 10.01 -5.79
N GLN A 11 -16.06 10.66 -6.66
CA GLN A 11 -14.85 10.13 -7.27
C GLN A 11 -13.56 10.54 -6.53
N ILE A 12 -13.66 11.03 -5.29
CA ILE A 12 -12.52 10.96 -4.38
C ILE A 12 -12.34 9.47 -4.10
N GLN A 13 -11.60 8.82 -5.00
CA GLN A 13 -11.17 7.44 -4.97
C GLN A 13 -10.91 7.08 -3.52
N ALA A 14 -11.80 6.26 -2.95
CA ALA A 14 -11.53 5.60 -1.68
C ALA A 14 -10.17 4.93 -1.89
N ARG A 15 -9.11 5.55 -1.36
CA ARG A 15 -7.74 5.11 -1.61
C ARG A 15 -7.72 3.66 -1.20
N HIS A 16 -7.56 2.76 -2.18
CA HIS A 16 -7.60 1.33 -1.92
C HIS A 16 -6.41 1.01 -1.01
N VAL A 17 -6.71 0.89 0.27
CA VAL A 17 -5.77 0.57 1.33
C VAL A 17 -5.73 -0.94 1.47
N TRP A 18 -4.53 -1.46 1.56
CA TRP A 18 -4.26 -2.87 1.72
C TRP A 18 -3.86 -3.11 3.16
N ASP A 19 -4.36 -4.20 3.75
CA ASP A 19 -3.75 -4.75 4.95
C ASP A 19 -2.33 -5.20 4.60
N VAL A 20 -1.35 -4.65 5.31
CA VAL A 20 0.07 -4.87 5.04
C VAL A 20 0.43 -6.35 5.22
N ALA A 21 -0.16 -7.05 6.18
CA ALA A 21 0.09 -8.47 6.43
C ALA A 21 -0.49 -9.35 5.30
N GLU A 22 -1.71 -9.06 4.85
CA GLU A 22 -2.31 -9.73 3.69
C GLU A 22 -1.48 -9.52 2.42
N TYR A 23 -1.04 -8.27 2.19
CA TYR A 23 -0.19 -7.96 1.04
C TYR A 23 1.13 -8.72 1.08
N CYS A 24 1.79 -8.77 2.25
CA CYS A 24 3.04 -9.52 2.43
C CYS A 24 2.84 -11.02 2.19
N ARG A 25 1.75 -11.60 2.71
CA ARG A 25 1.38 -13.00 2.47
C ARG A 25 1.21 -13.30 0.98
N ARG A 26 0.45 -12.47 0.25
CA ARG A 26 0.22 -12.65 -1.19
C ARG A 26 1.48 -12.43 -2.03
N SER A 27 2.36 -11.54 -1.60
CA SER A 27 3.58 -11.19 -2.33
C SER A 27 4.77 -12.12 -2.01
N GLY A 28 4.61 -13.07 -1.09
CA GLY A 28 5.69 -13.98 -0.68
C GLY A 28 6.79 -13.29 0.12
N LEU A 29 6.48 -12.15 0.76
CA LEU A 29 7.47 -11.41 1.55
C LEU A 29 7.74 -12.10 2.88
N HIS A 30 9.00 -12.04 3.31
CA HIS A 30 9.40 -12.63 4.58
C HIS A 30 8.75 -11.90 5.76
N LYS A 31 8.47 -12.63 6.85
CA LYS A 31 7.89 -12.07 8.10
C LYS A 31 8.70 -10.93 8.72
N THR A 32 9.98 -10.80 8.37
CA THR A 32 10.83 -9.67 8.80
C THR A 32 10.44 -8.40 8.05
N GLU A 33 10.21 -8.47 6.75
CA GLU A 33 9.76 -7.34 5.94
C GLU A 33 8.33 -6.96 6.27
N GLU A 34 7.44 -7.92 6.53
CA GLU A 34 6.08 -7.63 7.03
C GLU A 34 6.12 -6.78 8.31
N ARG A 35 6.88 -7.21 9.32
CA ARG A 35 7.02 -6.45 10.58
C ARG A 35 7.63 -5.07 10.37
N ARG A 36 8.57 -4.94 9.44
CA ARG A 36 9.16 -3.65 9.09
C ARG A 36 8.15 -2.74 8.39
N LEU A 37 7.42 -3.24 7.40
CA LEU A 37 6.40 -2.49 6.68
C LEU A 37 5.28 -2.06 7.63
N ILE A 38 4.84 -2.93 8.54
CA ILE A 38 3.87 -2.57 9.59
C ILE A 38 4.41 -1.47 10.51
N ARG A 39 5.71 -1.48 10.83
CA ARG A 39 6.33 -0.45 11.66
C ARG A 39 6.44 0.90 10.95
N VAL A 40 6.71 0.92 9.65
CA VAL A 40 6.93 2.14 8.87
C VAL A 40 5.63 2.74 8.35
N LEU A 41 4.74 1.89 7.83
CA LEU A 41 3.50 2.31 7.16
C LEU A 41 2.25 2.14 8.05
N GLY A 42 2.31 1.31 9.08
CA GLY A 42 1.15 0.91 9.88
C GLY A 42 0.47 -0.37 9.38
N LYS A 43 -0.71 -0.68 9.92
CA LYS A 43 -1.46 -1.90 9.55
C LYS A 43 -2.06 -1.84 8.15
N PHE A 44 -2.33 -0.64 7.66
CA PHE A 44 -2.93 -0.40 6.36
C PHE A 44 -2.09 0.60 5.58
N ALA A 45 -1.85 0.31 4.31
CA ALA A 45 -1.07 1.17 3.43
C ALA A 45 -1.63 1.14 2.01
N SER A 46 -1.45 2.21 1.25
CA SER A 46 -1.80 2.21 -0.17
C SER A 46 -0.89 1.26 -0.96
N SER A 47 -1.37 0.82 -2.13
CA SER A 47 -0.54 0.03 -3.05
C SER A 47 0.78 0.74 -3.39
N HIS A 48 0.74 2.06 -3.56
CA HIS A 48 1.93 2.84 -3.91
C HIS A 48 2.95 2.85 -2.78
N GLU A 49 2.50 3.08 -1.53
CA GLU A 49 3.39 3.06 -0.36
C GLU A 49 4.03 1.68 -0.16
N LEU A 50 3.25 0.61 -0.33
CA LEU A 50 3.77 -0.75 -0.27
C LEU A 50 4.82 -0.98 -1.36
N GLN A 51 4.52 -0.66 -2.62
CA GLN A 51 5.47 -0.84 -3.72
C GLN A 51 6.78 -0.06 -3.52
N MET A 52 6.72 1.12 -2.94
CA MET A 52 7.91 1.95 -2.69
C MET A 52 8.74 1.47 -1.50
N ASN A 53 8.12 0.83 -0.50
CA ASN A 53 8.82 0.42 0.73
C ASN A 53 9.19 -1.06 0.76
N VAL A 54 8.57 -1.89 -0.08
CA VAL A 54 8.92 -3.31 -0.20
C VAL A 54 10.32 -3.40 -0.80
N ILE A 55 11.27 -3.81 0.03
CA ILE A 55 12.58 -4.22 -0.46
C ILE A 55 12.41 -5.65 -0.94
N ARG A 56 12.34 -5.86 -2.26
CA ARG A 56 12.63 -7.20 -2.80
C ARG A 56 14.05 -7.52 -2.34
N PRO A 57 14.31 -8.69 -1.74
CA PRO A 57 15.68 -9.12 -1.60
C PRO A 57 16.27 -9.03 -3.00
N GLN A 58 17.24 -8.14 -3.20
CA GLN A 58 18.05 -8.17 -4.40
C GLN A 58 18.60 -9.58 -4.41
N THR A 59 18.02 -10.45 -5.23
CA THR A 59 18.69 -11.64 -5.69
C THR A 59 19.97 -11.08 -6.29
N ARG A 60 21.06 -11.12 -5.52
CA ARG A 60 22.39 -10.89 -6.06
C ARG A 60 22.53 -11.98 -7.10
N VAL A 61 22.22 -11.63 -8.35
CA VAL A 61 22.58 -12.43 -9.50
C VAL A 61 24.09 -12.46 -9.43
N ARG A 62 24.59 -13.64 -9.08
CA ARG A 62 26.01 -13.96 -8.98
C ARG A 62 26.61 -13.99 -10.37
#